data_AF-A0A0P1EG23-F1
#
_entry.id   AF-A0A0P1EG23-F1
#
_cell.length_a   1.000
_cell.length_b   1.000
_cell.length_c   1.000
_cell.angle_alpha   90.00
_cell.angle_beta   90.00
_cell.angle_gamma   90.00
#
_symmetry.space_group_name_H-M   'P 1'
#
loop_
_entity.id
_entity.type
_entity.pdbx_description
1 polymer ?
#
loop_
_entity_poly.entity_id
_entity_poly.type
_entity_poly.pdbx_seq_one_letter_code
_entity_poly.pdbx_strand_id
1 'polypeptide(L)'
;MAHEGMGSQWHLDDLDVYYQNGVTGGPGSFVIPVLDWQGFAEAVRRKLVLEIGSTPAIGEVMKAQYVSPSDHDCLIGEKTWERNQQIP
;
A
#
# COMPACT_ATOMS: atom_id res chain seq x y z
N MET A 1 -8.24 3.43 -3.61
CA MET A 1 -9.08 3.50 -4.82
C MET A 1 -10.20 4.47 -4.51
N ALA A 2 -10.66 5.25 -5.50
CA ALA A 2 -11.72 6.23 -5.27
C ALA A 2 -12.97 5.51 -4.71
N HIS A 3 -13.69 6.19 -3.82
CA HIS A 3 -14.97 5.73 -3.29
C HIS A 3 -16.06 5.67 -4.40
N GLU A 4 -15.75 6.16 -5.60
CA GLU A 4 -16.69 6.35 -6.71
C GLU A 4 -16.18 5.72 -8.02
N GLY A 5 -17.11 5.35 -8.91
CA GLY A 5 -16.82 4.81 -10.24
C GLY A 5 -16.68 3.28 -10.29
N MET A 6 -16.15 2.78 -11.41
CA MET A 6 -16.10 1.34 -11.77
C MET A 6 -15.28 0.46 -10.80
N GLY A 7 -14.60 1.06 -9.82
CA GLY A 7 -13.76 0.40 -8.82
C GLY A 7 -14.27 0.46 -7.37
N SER A 8 -15.48 0.98 -7.11
CA SER A 8 -15.98 1.17 -5.74
C SER A 8 -16.06 -0.13 -4.92
N GLN A 9 -16.30 -1.29 -5.55
CA GLN A 9 -16.28 -2.62 -4.92
C GLN A 9 -14.91 -3.03 -4.34
N TRP A 10 -13.85 -2.31 -4.71
CA TRP A 10 -12.47 -2.48 -4.23
C TRP A 10 -12.04 -1.35 -3.30
N HIS A 11 -12.98 -0.52 -2.84
CA HIS A 11 -12.69 0.55 -1.88
C HIS A 11 -12.27 -0.04 -0.52
N LEU A 12 -11.33 0.65 0.13
CA LEU A 12 -10.82 0.35 1.46
C LEU A 12 -10.50 1.70 2.11
N ASP A 13 -11.05 1.96 3.30
CA ASP A 13 -10.95 3.25 3.98
C ASP A 13 -9.48 3.62 4.29
N ASP A 14 -8.73 2.70 4.90
CA ASP A 14 -7.33 2.91 5.32
C ASP A 14 -6.33 2.25 4.33
N LEU A 15 -6.49 2.56 3.04
CA LEU A 15 -5.71 1.89 1.99
C LEU A 15 -4.20 2.09 2.13
N ASP A 16 -3.78 3.28 2.52
CA ASP A 16 -2.38 3.61 2.77
C ASP A 16 -1.79 2.79 3.91
N VAL A 17 -2.54 2.58 4.99
CA VAL A 17 -2.13 1.75 6.12
C VAL A 17 -2.05 0.27 5.74
N TYR A 18 -2.99 -0.23 4.92
CA TYR A 18 -2.88 -1.57 4.33
C TYR A 18 -1.62 -1.72 3.47
N TYR A 19 -1.34 -0.75 2.58
CA TYR A 19 -0.12 -0.79 1.78
C TYR A 19 1.14 -0.69 2.62
N GLN A 20 1.12 0.06 3.72
CA GLN A 20 2.27 0.21 4.62
C GLN A 20 2.58 -1.09 5.38
N ASN A 21 1.55 -1.82 5.81
CA ASN A 21 1.71 -2.95 6.72
C ASN A 21 1.65 -4.32 6.03
N GLY A 22 0.86 -4.44 4.96
CA GLY A 22 0.56 -5.71 4.30
C GLY A 22 1.15 -5.90 2.92
N VAL A 23 1.75 -4.85 2.31
CA VAL A 23 2.25 -4.92 0.93
C VAL A 23 3.67 -4.38 0.79
N THR A 24 3.94 -3.21 1.37
CA THR A 24 5.22 -2.52 1.25
C THR A 24 6.13 -2.96 2.39
N GLY A 25 7.35 -3.38 2.07
CA GLY A 25 8.28 -3.90 3.06
C GLY A 25 9.73 -3.73 2.64
N GLY A 26 10.62 -4.03 3.58
CA GLY A 26 12.05 -3.88 3.41
C GLY A 26 12.58 -2.52 3.88
N PRO A 27 13.88 -2.44 4.22
CA PRO A 27 14.52 -1.22 4.70
C PRO A 27 14.41 -0.08 3.69
N GLY A 28 14.04 1.11 4.16
CA GLY A 28 13.91 2.29 3.32
C GLY A 28 12.70 2.29 2.38
N SER A 29 11.82 1.28 2.44
CA SER A 29 10.54 1.31 1.74
C SER A 29 9.56 2.28 2.42
N PHE A 30 8.70 2.92 1.63
CA PHE A 30 7.75 3.92 2.11
C PHE A 30 6.49 4.02 1.25
N VAL A 31 5.45 4.60 1.82
CA VAL A 31 4.15 4.88 1.16
C VAL A 31 3.90 6.39 1.17
N ILE A 32 3.36 6.93 0.07
CA ILE A 32 2.89 8.33 -0.02
C ILE A 32 1.41 8.30 -0.42
N PRO A 33 0.48 8.65 0.49
CA PRO A 33 -0.95 8.66 0.18
C PRO A 33 -1.30 9.83 -0.75
N VAL A 34 -2.28 9.61 -1.63
CA VAL A 34 -2.85 10.61 -2.53
C VAL A 34 -4.35 10.58 -2.35
N LEU A 35 -4.91 11.64 -1.74
CA LEU A 35 -6.32 11.71 -1.38
C LEU A 35 -7.20 12.26 -2.53
N ASP A 36 -6.60 13.03 -3.43
CA ASP A 36 -7.27 13.58 -4.59
C ASP A 36 -6.37 13.56 -5.84
N TRP A 37 -6.99 13.73 -7.01
CA TRP A 37 -6.26 13.68 -8.28
C TRP A 37 -5.28 14.84 -8.46
N GLN A 38 -5.51 15.99 -7.83
CA GLN A 38 -4.66 17.18 -7.97
C GLN A 38 -3.29 16.95 -7.33
N GLY A 39 -3.23 16.17 -6.24
CA GLY A 39 -1.99 15.77 -5.57
C GLY A 39 -1.17 14.70 -6.30
N PHE A 40 -1.76 13.98 -7.27
CA PHE A 40 -1.11 12.81 -7.88
C PHE A 40 0.25 13.11 -8.51
N ALA A 41 0.35 14.16 -9.33
CA ALA A 41 1.58 14.52 -10.02
C ALA A 41 2.70 14.95 -9.05
N GLU A 42 2.35 15.63 -7.95
CA GLU A 42 3.30 16.02 -6.92
C GLU A 42 3.80 14.79 -6.16
N ALA A 43 2.90 13.91 -5.74
CA ALA A 43 3.25 12.70 -5.01
C ALA A 43 4.16 11.76 -5.82
N VAL A 44 3.90 11.60 -7.13
CA VAL A 44 4.77 10.82 -8.02
C VAL A 44 6.16 11.45 -8.11
N ARG A 45 6.26 12.78 -8.29
CA ARG A 45 7.56 13.47 -8.32
C ARG A 45 8.32 13.29 -7.01
N ARG A 46 7.64 13.48 -5.88
CA ARG A 46 8.21 13.31 -4.54
C ARG A 46 8.71 11.88 -4.34
N LYS A 47 7.92 10.88 -4.76
CA LYS A 47 8.34 9.47 -4.71
C LYS A 47 9.63 9.25 -5.47
N LEU A 48 9.70 9.70 -6.74
CA LEU A 48 10.90 9.54 -7.56
C LEU A 48 12.13 10.21 -6.96
N VAL A 49 11.98 11.43 -6.41
CA VAL A 49 13.09 12.13 -5.75
C VAL A 49 13.58 11.37 -4.53
N LEU A 50 12.67 10.84 -3.71
CA LEU A 50 13.02 10.05 -2.53
C LEU A 50 13.68 8.72 -2.91
N GLU A 51 13.18 8.00 -3.92
CA GLU A 51 13.78 6.73 -4.37
C GLU A 51 15.18 6.94 -4.96
N ILE A 52 15.37 7.94 -5.83
CA ILE A 52 16.64 8.18 -6.54
C ILE A 52 17.67 8.87 -5.64
N GLY A 53 17.22 9.82 -4.81
CA GLY A 53 18.09 10.65 -3.98
C GLY A 53 18.49 9.99 -2.67
N SER A 54 17.84 8.89 -2.27
CA SER A 54 18.17 8.19 -1.03
C SER A 54 19.34 7.23 -1.22
N THR A 55 20.27 7.25 -0.26
CA THR A 55 21.24 6.16 -0.14
C THR A 55 20.49 4.89 0.25
N PRO A 56 20.77 3.73 -0.38
CA PRO A 56 20.12 2.47 -0.01
C PRO A 56 20.28 2.22 1.48
N ALA A 57 19.15 2.06 2.17
CA ALA A 57 19.17 1.65 3.57
C ALA A 57 19.81 0.25 3.62
N ILE A 58 20.95 0.12 4.31
CA ILE A 58 21.55 -1.18 4.55
C ILE A 58 20.61 -1.91 5.50
N GLY A 59 19.91 -2.91 4.97
CA GLY A 59 18.98 -3.69 5.75
C GLY A 59 19.66 -4.56 6.76
N GLU A 60 19.09 -4.61 7.97
CA GLU A 60 19.34 -5.73 8.85
C GLU A 60 18.71 -7.00 8.25
N VAL A 61 19.38 -8.13 8.45
CA VAL A 61 18.86 -9.43 8.01
C VAL A 61 17.61 -9.75 8.83
N MET A 62 16.44 -9.69 8.19
CA MET A 62 15.16 -10.07 8.81
C MET A 62 14.86 -11.54 8.55
N LYS A 63 14.25 -12.22 9.53
CA LYS A 63 13.78 -13.59 9.33
C LYS A 63 12.64 -13.60 8.32
N ALA A 64 12.64 -14.58 7.40
CA ALA A 64 11.55 -14.74 6.42
C ALA A 64 10.16 -14.95 7.08
N GLN A 65 10.14 -15.48 8.31
CA GLN A 65 8.93 -15.67 9.11
C GLN A 65 8.54 -14.44 9.97
N TYR A 66 9.21 -13.30 9.78
CA TYR A 66 8.84 -12.08 10.49
C TYR A 66 7.41 -11.69 10.11
N VAL A 67 6.57 -11.55 11.13
CA VAL A 67 5.19 -11.07 10.98
C VAL A 67 5.16 -9.67 11.57
N SER A 68 4.72 -8.69 10.77
CA SER A 68 4.47 -7.35 11.25
C SER A 68 3.41 -7.41 12.35
N PRO A 69 3.61 -6.78 13.53
CA PRO A 69 2.63 -6.76 14.61
C PRO A 69 1.44 -5.82 14.33
N SER A 70 1.18 -5.46 13.07
CA SER A 70 0.06 -4.57 12.71
C SER A 70 -1.29 -5.24 12.94
N ASP A 71 -2.23 -4.54 13.57
CA ASP A 71 -3.63 -4.97 13.74
C ASP A 71 -4.45 -4.98 12.42
N HIS A 72 -3.81 -4.72 11.27
CA HIS A 72 -4.46 -4.67 9.97
C HIS A 72 -4.56 -6.07 9.32
N ASP A 73 -5.70 -6.32 8.67
CA ASP A 73 -5.95 -7.54 7.92
C ASP A 73 -5.18 -7.54 6.58
N CYS A 74 -3.97 -8.08 6.58
CA CYS A 74 -3.15 -8.17 5.36
C CYS A 74 -3.77 -9.08 4.29
N LEU A 75 -4.76 -9.91 4.65
CA LEU A 75 -5.48 -10.78 3.72
C LEU A 75 -6.74 -10.12 3.12
N ILE A 76 -6.95 -8.82 3.34
CA ILE A 76 -8.15 -8.12 2.86
C ILE A 76 -8.28 -8.12 1.34
N GLY A 77 -7.14 -8.18 0.62
CA GLY A 77 -7.11 -8.28 -0.83
C GLY A 77 -7.69 -9.59 -1.33
N GLU A 78 -7.23 -10.73 -0.79
CA GLU A 78 -7.71 -12.07 -1.11
C GLU A 78 -9.19 -12.22 -0.76
N LYS A 79 -9.60 -11.79 0.44
CA LYS A 79 -11.00 -11.84 0.89
C LYS A 79 -11.92 -11.00 0.00
N THR A 80 -11.45 -9.83 -0.42
CA THR A 80 -12.21 -8.97 -1.33
C THR A 80 -12.32 -9.59 -2.73
N TRP A 81 -11.26 -10.24 -3.20
CA TRP A 81 -11.30 -10.99 -4.45
C TRP A 81 -12.28 -12.17 -4.39
N GLU A 82 -12.23 -12.99 -3.35
CA GLU A 82 -13.16 -14.12 -3.16
C GLU A 82 -14.62 -13.66 -3.11
N ARG A 83 -14.89 -12.59 -2.33
CA ARG A 83 -16.22 -11.97 -2.26
C ARG A 83 -16.71 -11.52 -3.63
N ASN A 84 -15.88 -10.83 -4.40
CA ASN A 84 -16.27 -10.27 -5.69
C ASN A 84 -16.47 -11.34 -6.77
N GLN A 85 -15.87 -12.53 -6.63
CA GLN A 85 -16.15 -13.68 -7.49
C GLN A 85 -17.49 -14.37 -7.21
N GLN A 86 -18.06 -14.16 -6.03
CA GLN A 86 -19.32 -14.76 -5.60
C GLN A 86 -20.54 -13.88 -5.94
N ILE A 87 -20.32 -12.74 -6.61
CA ILE A 87 -21.37 -11.85 -7.08
C ILE A 87 -21.88 -12.40 -8.42
N PRO A 88 -23.18 -12.79 -8.54
CA PRO A 88 -23.76 -13.31 -9.77
C PRO A 88 -23.87 -12.28 -10.90
#